data_AF-A0ABD0N500-F1
#
_entry.id   AF-A0ABD0N500-F1
#
_cell.length_a   1.000
_cell.length_b   1.000
_cell.length_c   1.000
_cell.angle_alpha   90.00
_cell.angle_beta   90.00
_cell.angle_gamma   90.00
#
_symmetry.space_group_name_H-M   'P 1'
#
loop_
_entity.id
_entity.type
_entity.pdbx_description
1 polymer ?
#
loop_
_entity_poly.entity_id
_entity_poly.type
_entity_poly.pdbx_seq_one_letter_code
_entity_poly.pdbx_strand_id
1 'polypeptide(L)'
;AANWLKPPDLEQKKRKTPRYLTRAYWHNNSRKLLFLCLYALLNVLLFIMAMLKNAHGGPWFMVAKGCGQCLNLNCTFIMVLMLRRCLTWLRATWVVRILPLDQNILLHQIVGYAILIFTVVHTGAHVMNFARMTQNDGMYQLWEYLFTIRPGIGWVNGTASITGVVLQVLICLMVVRSGHFEVFYWSHLSYIWVWALLIVHCANFWKWFVVPGVVFLIEKLVGVAVSRMGGLYIVEVNLLPSK
;
A
#
# COMPACT_ATOMS: atom_id res chain seq x y z
N ALA A 1 -16.72 30.02 -29.88
CA ALA A 1 -16.22 29.82 -31.25
C ALA A 1 -16.54 28.40 -31.71
N ALA A 2 -17.30 28.29 -32.81
CA ALA A 2 -17.57 27.13 -33.65
C ALA A 2 -17.91 25.75 -33.02
N ASN A 3 -19.14 25.60 -32.48
CA ASN A 3 -19.74 24.28 -32.21
C ASN A 3 -20.01 23.46 -33.50
N TRP A 4 -19.98 24.09 -34.68
CA TRP A 4 -20.23 23.50 -36.00
C TRP A 4 -18.99 22.85 -36.64
N LEU A 5 -17.81 22.99 -36.02
CA LEU A 5 -16.58 22.25 -36.37
C LEU A 5 -16.49 20.89 -35.67
N LYS A 6 -17.44 20.56 -34.79
CA LYS A 6 -17.50 19.22 -34.21
C LYS A 6 -17.92 18.26 -35.33
N PRO A 7 -17.11 17.26 -35.69
CA PRO A 7 -17.57 16.24 -36.61
C PRO A 7 -18.88 15.66 -36.08
N PRO A 8 -19.85 15.33 -36.94
CA PRO A 8 -21.08 14.66 -36.50
C PRO A 8 -20.67 13.46 -35.64
N ASP A 9 -21.39 13.22 -34.54
CA ASP A 9 -21.24 12.02 -33.72
C ASP A 9 -21.53 10.81 -34.62
N LEU A 10 -20.51 10.38 -35.36
CA LEU A 10 -20.48 9.07 -35.97
C LEU A 10 -20.69 8.14 -34.78
N GLU A 11 -21.83 7.46 -34.78
CA GLU A 11 -22.13 6.27 -33.98
C GLU A 11 -20.85 5.42 -33.91
N GLN A 12 -20.00 5.72 -32.92
CA GLN A 12 -18.78 4.99 -32.70
C GLN A 12 -19.30 3.65 -32.22
N LYS A 13 -19.42 2.69 -33.14
CA LYS A 13 -19.72 1.28 -32.84
C LYS A 13 -18.96 0.95 -31.56
N LYS A 14 -19.68 0.94 -30.43
CA LYS A 14 -19.07 0.77 -29.11
C LYS A 14 -18.27 -0.52 -29.21
N ARG A 15 -16.94 -0.41 -29.22
CA ARG A 15 -16.07 -1.59 -29.25
C ARG A 15 -16.50 -2.43 -28.05
N LYS A 16 -17.13 -3.57 -28.32
CA LYS A 16 -17.73 -4.45 -27.30
C LYS A 16 -16.67 -5.03 -26.35
N THR A 17 -15.40 -5.00 -26.74
CA THR A 17 -14.31 -5.47 -25.91
C THR A 17 -13.82 -4.36 -24.97
N PRO A 18 -13.73 -4.62 -23.66
CA PRO A 18 -13.13 -3.70 -22.71
C PRO A 18 -11.72 -3.28 -23.19
N ARG A 19 -11.40 -1.99 -23.14
CA ARG A 19 -10.11 -1.44 -23.59
C ARG A 19 -8.90 -2.22 -23.05
N TYR A 20 -8.99 -2.73 -21.83
CA TYR A 20 -7.96 -3.51 -21.12
C TYR A 20 -7.70 -4.91 -21.70
N LEU A 21 -8.63 -5.48 -22.48
CA LEU A 21 -8.51 -6.79 -23.12
C LEU A 21 -8.03 -6.70 -24.58
N THR A 22 -7.69 -5.49 -25.06
CA THR A 22 -7.18 -5.31 -26.42
C THR A 22 -5.69 -5.64 -26.49
N ARG A 23 -5.27 -6.36 -27.55
CA ARG A 23 -3.85 -6.68 -27.82
C ARG A 23 -2.97 -5.43 -27.88
N ALA A 24 -3.49 -4.34 -28.41
CA ALA A 24 -2.80 -3.04 -28.45
C ALA A 24 -2.50 -2.49 -27.05
N TYR A 25 -3.44 -2.59 -26.10
CA TYR A 25 -3.21 -2.17 -24.72
C TYR A 25 -2.12 -3.01 -24.06
N TRP A 26 -2.15 -4.33 -24.26
CA TRP A 26 -1.16 -5.26 -23.72
C TRP A 26 0.23 -5.01 -24.28
N HIS A 27 0.35 -4.78 -25.59
CA HIS A 27 1.63 -4.44 -26.20
C HIS A 27 2.20 -3.12 -25.63
N ASN A 28 1.35 -2.08 -25.54
CA ASN A 28 1.77 -0.76 -25.08
C ASN A 28 2.05 -0.70 -23.56
N ASN A 29 1.45 -1.58 -22.76
CA ASN A 29 1.60 -1.63 -21.30
C ASN A 29 2.26 -2.92 -20.80
N SER A 30 2.96 -3.65 -21.66
CA SER A 30 3.55 -4.96 -21.36
C SER A 30 4.42 -4.95 -20.10
N ARG A 31 5.28 -3.94 -19.96
CA ARG A 31 6.16 -3.76 -18.78
C ARG A 31 5.36 -3.57 -17.48
N LYS A 32 4.31 -2.77 -17.55
CA LYS A 32 3.39 -2.54 -16.41
C LYS A 32 2.67 -3.82 -16.02
N LEU A 33 2.12 -4.53 -17.00
CA LEU A 33 1.40 -5.78 -16.77
C LEU A 33 2.31 -6.88 -16.22
N LEU A 34 3.53 -7.01 -16.76
CA LEU A 34 4.54 -7.93 -16.27
C LEU A 34 4.91 -7.64 -14.81
N PHE A 35 5.17 -6.38 -14.48
CA PHE A 35 5.42 -5.97 -13.11
C PHE A 35 4.25 -6.28 -12.17
N LEU A 36 3.02 -5.96 -12.56
CA LEU A 36 1.82 -6.25 -11.75
C LEU A 36 1.60 -7.76 -11.58
N CYS A 37 1.90 -8.55 -12.61
CA CYS A 37 1.86 -10.01 -12.54
C CYS A 37 2.89 -10.55 -11.53
N LEU A 38 4.15 -10.12 -11.63
CA LEU A 38 5.20 -10.51 -10.69
C LEU A 38 4.88 -10.08 -9.25
N TYR A 39 4.36 -8.87 -9.08
CA TYR A 39 3.90 -8.37 -7.78
C TYR A 39 2.76 -9.21 -7.20
N ALA A 40 1.77 -9.59 -8.03
CA ALA A 40 0.67 -10.45 -7.60
C ALA A 40 1.16 -11.86 -7.24
N LEU A 41 2.03 -12.45 -8.07
CA LEU A 41 2.65 -13.75 -7.81
C LEU A 41 3.45 -13.75 -6.51
N LEU A 42 4.25 -12.70 -6.25
CA LEU A 42 5.00 -12.57 -5.02
C LEU A 42 4.09 -12.50 -3.78
N ASN A 43 3.00 -11.75 -3.85
CA ASN A 43 2.01 -11.69 -2.78
C ASN A 43 1.35 -13.06 -2.54
N VAL A 44 0.91 -13.74 -3.60
CA VAL A 44 0.31 -15.08 -3.51
C VAL A 44 1.30 -16.09 -2.92
N LEU A 45 2.55 -16.05 -3.36
CA LEU A 45 3.60 -16.93 -2.85
C LEU A 45 3.83 -16.72 -1.35
N LEU A 46 4.03 -15.48 -0.90
CA LEU A 46 4.20 -15.15 0.52
C LEU A 46 2.99 -15.54 1.35
N PHE A 47 1.78 -15.30 0.83
CA PHE A 47 0.53 -15.67 1.48
C PHE A 47 0.47 -17.18 1.72
N ILE A 48 0.67 -17.99 0.68
CA ILE A 48 0.62 -19.46 0.74
C ILE A 48 1.72 -19.99 1.67
N MET A 49 2.96 -19.52 1.53
CA MET A 49 4.05 -19.98 2.40
C MET A 49 3.75 -19.70 3.89
N ALA A 50 3.19 -18.53 4.20
CA ALA A 50 2.82 -18.17 5.55
C ALA A 50 1.65 -19.00 6.09
N MET A 51 0.65 -19.28 5.26
CA MET A 51 -0.46 -20.18 5.60
C MET A 51 0.04 -21.59 5.92
N LEU A 52 0.85 -22.17 5.03
CA LEU A 52 1.38 -23.53 5.18
C LEU A 52 2.26 -23.65 6.43
N LYS A 53 3.10 -22.65 6.72
CA LYS A 53 3.90 -22.60 7.95
C LYS A 53 3.06 -22.60 9.23
N ASN A 54 1.84 -22.06 9.18
CA ASN A 54 0.95 -21.92 10.33
C ASN A 54 -0.28 -22.85 10.24
N ALA A 55 -0.17 -23.96 9.48
CA ALA A 55 -1.29 -24.87 9.21
C ALA A 55 -1.97 -25.43 10.47
N HIS A 56 -1.21 -25.62 11.55
CA HIS A 56 -1.71 -26.16 12.82
C HIS A 56 -2.62 -25.21 13.60
N GLY A 57 -2.62 -23.91 13.31
CA GLY A 57 -3.40 -22.92 14.08
C GLY A 57 -4.88 -22.80 13.65
N GLY A 58 -5.32 -23.58 12.66
CA GLY A 58 -6.67 -23.53 12.12
C GLY A 58 -6.84 -22.52 10.97
N PRO A 59 -7.95 -22.61 10.22
CA PRO A 59 -8.09 -21.92 8.93
C PRO A 59 -8.07 -20.39 9.05
N TRP A 60 -8.73 -19.81 10.05
CA TRP A 60 -8.74 -18.36 10.26
C TRP A 60 -7.37 -17.83 10.68
N PHE A 61 -6.66 -18.56 11.54
CA PHE A 61 -5.29 -18.19 11.92
C PHE A 61 -4.33 -18.27 10.74
N MET A 62 -4.46 -19.29 9.88
CA MET A 62 -3.68 -19.40 8.65
C MET A 62 -3.89 -18.19 7.75
N VAL A 63 -5.16 -17.82 7.48
CA VAL A 63 -5.49 -16.64 6.66
C VAL A 63 -4.91 -15.37 7.28
N ALA A 64 -5.04 -15.20 8.60
CA ALA A 64 -4.49 -14.05 9.31
C ALA A 64 -2.96 -13.95 9.14
N LYS A 65 -2.24 -15.06 9.27
CA LYS A 65 -0.77 -15.12 9.06
C LYS A 65 -0.37 -14.90 7.60
N GLY A 66 -1.17 -15.42 6.67
CA GLY A 66 -1.08 -15.15 5.23
C GLY A 66 -1.13 -13.66 4.93
N CYS A 67 -2.22 -13.01 5.31
CA CYS A 67 -2.40 -11.57 5.12
C CYS A 67 -1.30 -10.76 5.84
N GLY A 68 -0.89 -11.18 7.04
CA GLY A 68 0.17 -10.50 7.79
C GLY A 68 1.52 -10.48 7.05
N GLN A 69 1.88 -11.56 6.35
CA GLN A 69 3.10 -11.55 5.52
C GLN A 69 2.97 -10.66 4.29
N CYS A 70 1.81 -10.67 3.62
CA CYS A 70 1.55 -9.73 2.54
C CYS A 70 1.61 -8.27 3.03
N LEU A 71 1.08 -7.97 4.22
CA LEU A 71 1.14 -6.63 4.81
C LEU A 71 2.59 -6.21 5.08
N ASN A 72 3.44 -7.09 5.62
CA ASN A 72 4.87 -6.78 5.81
C ASN A 72 5.55 -6.33 4.49
N LEU A 73 5.33 -7.09 3.41
CA LEU A 73 5.84 -6.74 2.08
C LEU A 73 5.26 -5.39 1.62
N ASN A 74 3.93 -5.26 1.60
CA ASN A 74 3.27 -4.12 0.97
C ASN A 74 3.50 -2.81 1.73
N CYS A 75 3.46 -2.82 3.06
CA CYS A 75 3.76 -1.65 3.88
C CYS A 75 5.22 -1.18 3.75
N THR A 76 6.14 -2.08 3.42
CA THR A 76 7.52 -1.73 3.09
C THR A 76 7.60 -1.21 1.65
N PHE A 77 6.93 -1.88 0.73
CA PHE A 77 7.02 -1.58 -0.70
C PHE A 77 6.39 -0.23 -1.06
N ILE A 78 5.27 0.13 -0.43
CA ILE A 78 4.59 1.41 -0.64
C ILE A 78 5.49 2.61 -0.32
N MET A 79 6.39 2.47 0.64
CA MET A 79 7.41 3.47 0.99
C MET A 79 8.48 3.58 -0.10
N VAL A 80 8.97 2.43 -0.59
CA VAL A 80 9.96 2.38 -1.67
C VAL A 80 9.47 3.10 -2.92
N LEU A 81 8.18 2.96 -3.26
CA LEU A 81 7.56 3.65 -4.40
C LEU A 81 7.54 5.18 -4.27
N MET A 82 7.75 5.71 -3.06
CA MET A 82 7.77 7.15 -2.76
C MET A 82 9.18 7.73 -2.55
N LEU A 83 10.23 6.93 -2.80
CA LEU A 83 11.63 7.36 -2.83
C LEU A 83 11.95 8.08 -4.16
N ARG A 84 11.37 9.27 -4.36
CA ARG A 84 11.35 9.97 -5.66
C ARG A 84 12.75 10.28 -6.21
N ARG A 85 13.73 10.60 -5.36
CA ARG A 85 15.10 10.88 -5.80
C ARG A 85 15.80 9.59 -6.19
N CYS A 86 15.69 8.54 -5.36
CA CYS A 86 16.26 7.23 -5.67
C CYS A 86 15.66 6.65 -6.96
N LEU A 87 14.35 6.75 -7.15
CA LEU A 87 13.68 6.31 -8.38
C LEU A 87 14.09 7.13 -9.60
N THR A 88 14.39 8.41 -9.42
CA THR A 88 14.92 9.25 -10.50
C THR A 88 16.33 8.86 -10.90
N TRP A 89 17.19 8.55 -9.95
CA TRP A 89 18.51 7.98 -10.24
C TRP A 89 18.39 6.62 -10.93
N LEU A 90 17.51 5.74 -10.45
CA LEU A 90 17.28 4.42 -11.04
C LEU A 90 16.77 4.49 -12.49
N ARG A 91 16.02 5.54 -12.84
CA ARG A 91 15.54 5.80 -14.21
C ARG A 91 16.69 6.00 -15.20
N ALA A 92 17.85 6.48 -14.75
CA ALA A 92 19.03 6.65 -15.60
C ALA A 92 19.80 5.33 -15.86
N THR A 93 19.33 4.21 -15.29
CA THR A 93 19.98 2.90 -15.43
C THR A 93 19.21 1.96 -16.38
N TRP A 94 19.80 0.80 -16.67
CA TRP A 94 19.16 -0.23 -17.50
C TRP A 94 17.85 -0.79 -16.92
N VAL A 95 17.60 -0.60 -15.62
CA VAL A 95 16.44 -1.12 -14.88
C VAL A 95 15.11 -0.56 -15.40
N VAL A 96 15.10 0.65 -15.97
CA VAL A 96 13.91 1.29 -16.56
C VAL A 96 13.32 0.48 -17.74
N ARG A 97 14.13 -0.40 -18.36
CA ARG A 97 13.67 -1.28 -19.44
C ARG A 97 12.73 -2.38 -18.93
N ILE A 98 12.85 -2.74 -17.65
CA ILE A 98 12.09 -3.81 -17.01
C ILE A 98 10.99 -3.24 -16.10
N LEU A 99 11.31 -2.23 -15.28
CA LEU A 99 10.41 -1.67 -14.29
C LEU A 99 9.69 -0.41 -14.79
N PRO A 100 8.36 -0.28 -14.59
CA PRO A 100 7.58 0.90 -14.97
C PRO A 100 7.78 2.05 -13.96
N LEU A 101 9.01 2.56 -13.83
CA LEU A 101 9.41 3.55 -12.82
C LEU A 101 8.67 4.90 -12.95
N ASP A 102 8.14 5.23 -14.14
CA ASP A 102 7.36 6.45 -14.40
C ASP A 102 5.95 6.43 -13.82
N GLN A 103 5.46 5.24 -13.43
CA GLN A 103 4.13 5.05 -12.86
C GLN A 103 4.17 4.78 -11.36
N ASN A 104 5.23 5.21 -10.66
CA ASN A 104 5.42 4.97 -9.23
C ASN A 104 4.23 5.43 -8.36
N ILE A 105 3.61 6.58 -8.65
CA ILE A 105 2.42 7.08 -7.93
C ILE A 105 1.21 6.19 -8.17
N LEU A 106 1.00 5.73 -9.42
CA LEU A 106 -0.07 4.79 -9.74
C LEU A 106 0.13 3.45 -9.01
N LEU A 107 1.37 2.94 -9.00
CA LEU A 107 1.73 1.73 -8.27
C LEU A 107 1.52 1.91 -6.76
N HIS A 108 1.87 3.07 -6.21
CA HIS A 108 1.63 3.38 -4.80
C HIS A 108 0.14 3.35 -4.46
N GLN A 109 -0.73 3.87 -5.32
CA GLN A 109 -2.18 3.76 -5.15
C GLN A 109 -2.65 2.30 -5.19
N ILE A 110 -2.19 1.51 -6.16
CA ILE A 110 -2.52 0.08 -6.27
C ILE A 110 -2.09 -0.68 -5.00
N VAL A 111 -0.86 -0.45 -4.53
CA VAL A 111 -0.34 -1.07 -3.29
C VAL A 111 -1.12 -0.56 -2.07
N GLY A 112 -1.50 0.72 -2.02
CA GLY A 112 -2.34 1.27 -0.96
C GLY A 112 -3.70 0.58 -0.85
N TYR A 113 -4.37 0.32 -1.98
CA TYR A 113 -5.60 -0.48 -1.99
C TYR A 113 -5.35 -1.93 -1.60
N ALA A 114 -4.23 -2.53 -2.01
CA ALA A 114 -3.86 -3.88 -1.59
C ALA A 114 -3.64 -3.96 -0.07
N ILE A 115 -2.96 -2.98 0.53
CA ILE A 115 -2.79 -2.87 1.99
C ILE A 115 -4.16 -2.81 2.65
N LEU A 116 -5.09 -1.95 2.18
CA LEU A 116 -6.42 -1.86 2.76
C LEU A 116 -7.15 -3.20 2.73
N ILE A 117 -7.16 -3.89 1.58
CA ILE A 117 -7.81 -5.20 1.42
C ILE A 117 -7.17 -6.22 2.36
N PHE A 118 -5.84 -6.35 2.37
CA PHE A 118 -5.17 -7.29 3.25
C PHE A 118 -5.40 -6.96 4.73
N THR A 119 -5.50 -5.68 5.11
CA THR A 119 -5.76 -5.27 6.49
C THR A 119 -7.17 -5.69 6.91
N VAL A 120 -8.18 -5.44 6.06
CA VAL A 120 -9.57 -5.86 6.35
C VAL A 120 -9.68 -7.38 6.49
N VAL A 121 -9.07 -8.14 5.58
CA VAL A 121 -9.09 -9.61 5.63
C VAL A 121 -8.29 -10.13 6.84
N HIS A 122 -7.14 -9.53 7.15
CA HIS A 122 -6.32 -9.87 8.31
C HIS A 122 -7.07 -9.65 9.63
N THR A 123 -7.67 -8.47 9.81
CA THR A 123 -8.46 -8.11 10.99
C THR A 123 -9.68 -9.03 11.11
N GLY A 124 -10.42 -9.24 10.02
CA GLY A 124 -11.57 -10.15 10.00
C GLY A 124 -11.19 -11.58 10.37
N ALA A 125 -10.09 -12.10 9.84
CA ALA A 125 -9.59 -13.42 10.18
C ALA A 125 -9.18 -13.54 11.66
N HIS A 126 -8.55 -12.51 12.23
CA HIS A 126 -8.28 -12.45 13.67
C HIS A 126 -9.55 -12.44 14.51
N VAL A 127 -10.55 -11.63 14.16
CA VAL A 127 -11.85 -11.58 14.85
C VAL A 127 -12.54 -12.94 14.84
N MET A 128 -12.59 -13.60 13.68
CA MET A 128 -13.19 -14.94 13.56
C MET A 128 -12.41 -15.99 14.35
N ASN A 129 -11.08 -15.88 14.38
CA ASN A 129 -10.23 -16.76 15.19
C ASN A 129 -10.50 -16.56 16.69
N PHE A 130 -10.55 -15.31 17.17
CA PHE A 130 -10.82 -15.00 18.58
C PHE A 130 -12.24 -15.37 19.01
N ALA A 131 -13.23 -15.24 18.11
CA ALA A 131 -14.58 -15.70 18.37
C ALA A 131 -14.63 -17.22 18.60
N ARG A 132 -13.88 -18.00 17.80
CA ARG A 132 -13.74 -19.45 18.00
C ARG A 132 -13.00 -19.80 19.30
N MET A 133 -11.91 -19.10 19.62
CA MET A 133 -11.20 -19.30 20.88
C MET A 133 -12.08 -19.00 22.09
N THR A 134 -12.89 -17.95 22.03
CA THR A 134 -13.87 -17.61 23.07
C THR A 134 -14.88 -18.75 23.29
N GLN A 135 -15.36 -19.38 22.21
CA GLN A 135 -16.33 -20.48 22.27
C GLN A 135 -15.71 -21.80 22.76
N ASN A 136 -14.47 -22.08 22.37
CA ASN A 136 -13.82 -23.36 22.67
C ASN A 136 -13.18 -23.39 24.07
N ASP A 137 -12.44 -22.34 24.43
CA ASP A 137 -11.62 -22.33 25.65
C ASP A 137 -12.32 -21.59 26.80
N GLY A 138 -13.22 -20.65 26.48
CA GLY A 138 -14.01 -19.88 27.47
C GLY A 138 -13.20 -18.95 28.38
N MET A 139 -11.87 -18.91 28.26
CA MET A 139 -10.97 -18.19 29.17
C MET A 139 -11.10 -16.66 29.11
N TYR A 140 -11.41 -16.11 27.93
CA TYR A 140 -11.55 -14.68 27.70
C TYR A 140 -12.70 -14.41 26.74
N GLN A 141 -13.37 -13.27 26.91
CA GLN A 141 -14.41 -12.81 25.99
C GLN A 141 -13.81 -12.16 24.73
N LEU A 142 -14.58 -12.12 23.63
CA LEU A 142 -14.12 -11.54 22.37
C LEU A 142 -13.64 -10.08 22.51
N TRP A 143 -14.31 -9.26 23.31
CA TRP A 143 -13.88 -7.87 23.53
C TRP A 143 -12.57 -7.79 24.31
N GLU A 144 -12.28 -8.76 25.20
CA GLU A 144 -10.99 -8.86 25.89
C GLU A 144 -9.87 -9.17 24.90
N TYR A 145 -10.12 -10.06 23.93
CA TYR A 145 -9.19 -10.34 22.83
C TYR A 145 -8.94 -9.14 21.93
N LEU A 146 -9.92 -8.28 21.69
CA LEU A 146 -9.80 -7.17 20.75
C LEU A 146 -9.23 -5.88 21.37
N PHE A 147 -9.64 -5.56 22.60
CA PHE A 147 -9.42 -4.24 23.20
C PHE A 147 -8.60 -4.28 24.50
N THR A 148 -8.13 -5.44 24.93
CA THR A 148 -7.31 -5.55 26.14
C THR A 148 -5.99 -6.28 25.88
N ILE A 149 -5.06 -6.13 26.82
CA ILE A 149 -3.78 -6.86 26.83
C ILE A 149 -3.86 -8.17 27.62
N ARG A 150 -5.01 -8.49 28.25
CA ARG A 150 -5.16 -9.64 29.14
C ARG A 150 -4.78 -10.98 28.49
N PRO A 151 -5.13 -11.23 27.21
CA PRO A 151 -4.76 -12.49 26.57
C PRO A 151 -3.28 -12.60 26.20
N GLY A 152 -2.47 -11.55 26.43
CA GLY A 152 -1.02 -11.59 26.21
C GLY A 152 -0.60 -11.78 24.75
N ILE A 153 -1.46 -11.46 23.78
CA ILE A 153 -1.20 -11.72 22.35
C ILE A 153 -0.30 -10.64 21.76
N GLY A 154 0.87 -11.05 21.29
CA GLY A 154 1.84 -10.15 20.68
C GLY A 154 3.18 -10.20 21.38
N TRP A 155 4.20 -9.60 20.76
CA TRP A 155 5.55 -9.66 21.30
C TRP A 155 5.85 -8.54 22.31
N VAL A 156 5.28 -7.35 22.13
CA VAL A 156 5.39 -6.25 23.10
C VAL A 156 4.21 -6.34 24.06
N ASN A 157 4.40 -6.95 25.23
CA ASN A 157 3.44 -6.95 26.34
C ASN A 157 1.97 -7.25 25.96
N GLY A 158 1.74 -8.13 24.97
CA GLY A 158 0.38 -8.47 24.54
C GLY A 158 -0.39 -7.37 23.79
N THR A 159 0.28 -6.35 23.22
CA THR A 159 -0.39 -5.19 22.60
C THR A 159 -0.85 -5.41 21.16
N ALA A 160 -0.78 -6.63 20.60
CA ALA A 160 -1.04 -6.84 19.17
C ALA A 160 -2.47 -6.45 18.76
N SER A 161 -3.47 -6.79 19.57
CA SER A 161 -4.87 -6.49 19.22
C SER A 161 -5.16 -4.99 19.22
N ILE A 162 -4.75 -4.28 20.29
CA ILE A 162 -4.96 -2.83 20.41
C ILE A 162 -4.23 -2.10 19.28
N THR A 163 -2.96 -2.42 19.05
CA THR A 163 -2.18 -1.81 17.96
C THR A 163 -2.77 -2.12 16.60
N GLY A 164 -3.32 -3.32 16.39
CA GLY A 164 -4.00 -3.73 15.16
C GLY A 164 -5.26 -2.92 14.87
N VAL A 165 -6.10 -2.66 15.89
CA VAL A 165 -7.29 -1.81 15.76
C VAL A 165 -6.89 -0.37 15.41
N VAL A 166 -5.90 0.20 16.10
CA VAL A 166 -5.42 1.56 15.82
C VAL A 166 -4.86 1.65 14.39
N LEU A 167 -4.05 0.66 13.96
CA LEU A 167 -3.53 0.57 12.60
C LEU A 167 -4.66 0.51 11.57
N GLN A 168 -5.69 -0.30 11.79
CA GLN A 168 -6.84 -0.43 10.90
C GLN A 168 -7.55 0.92 10.71
N VAL A 169 -7.76 1.68 11.79
CA VAL A 169 -8.38 3.01 11.74
C VAL A 169 -7.52 3.99 10.96
N LEU A 170 -6.21 4.06 11.24
CA LEU A 170 -5.29 4.97 10.55
C LEU A 170 -5.24 4.67 9.04
N ILE A 171 -5.12 3.40 8.65
CA ILE A 171 -5.10 3.01 7.23
C ILE A 171 -6.41 3.39 6.54
N CYS A 172 -7.56 3.15 7.17
CA CYS A 172 -8.85 3.57 6.62
C CYS A 172 -8.91 5.09 6.41
N LEU A 173 -8.51 5.89 7.40
CA LEU A 173 -8.49 7.35 7.30
C LEU A 173 -7.56 7.87 6.20
N MET A 174 -6.42 7.21 5.97
CA MET A 174 -5.48 7.59 4.91
C MET A 174 -6.01 7.31 3.49
N VAL A 175 -6.82 6.26 3.32
CA VAL A 175 -7.36 5.86 2.01
C VAL A 175 -8.67 6.58 1.69
N VAL A 176 -9.47 6.93 2.71
CA VAL A 176 -10.71 7.71 2.53
C VAL A 176 -10.35 9.08 1.95
N ARG A 177 -10.69 9.27 0.67
CA ARG A 177 -10.39 10.48 -0.08
C ARG A 177 -11.29 11.63 0.39
N SER A 178 -10.70 12.66 0.97
CA SER A 178 -11.33 13.97 1.08
C SER A 178 -11.17 14.73 -0.24
N GLY A 179 -12.20 15.47 -0.66
CA GLY A 179 -12.09 16.42 -1.79
C GLY A 179 -11.12 17.58 -1.55
N HIS A 180 -10.60 17.70 -0.32
CA HIS A 180 -9.67 18.73 0.12
C HIS A 180 -8.24 18.19 0.21
N PHE A 181 -7.30 18.89 -0.43
CA PHE A 181 -5.88 18.53 -0.44
C PHE A 181 -5.23 18.58 0.95
N GLU A 182 -5.60 19.57 1.78
CA GLU A 182 -5.04 19.72 3.13
C GLU A 182 -5.38 18.52 4.01
N VAL A 183 -6.64 18.08 4.01
CA VAL A 183 -7.07 16.91 4.79
C VAL A 183 -6.33 15.66 4.32
N PHE A 184 -6.18 15.48 3.01
CA PHE A 184 -5.35 14.40 2.46
C PHE A 184 -3.90 14.49 2.94
N TYR A 185 -3.29 15.67 2.90
CA TYR A 185 -1.90 15.86 3.31
C TYR A 185 -1.69 15.52 4.79
N TRP A 186 -2.52 16.07 5.68
CA TRP A 186 -2.42 15.86 7.12
C TRP A 186 -2.75 14.42 7.51
N SER A 187 -3.78 13.82 6.90
CA SER A 187 -4.11 12.41 7.14
C SER A 187 -3.00 11.49 6.65
N HIS A 188 -2.41 11.75 5.48
CA HIS A 188 -1.29 10.94 4.98
C HIS A 188 -0.04 11.06 5.84
N LEU A 189 0.23 12.22 6.46
CA LEU A 189 1.39 12.40 7.34
C LEU A 189 1.41 11.43 8.54
N SER A 190 0.27 10.84 8.88
CA SER A 190 0.16 9.77 9.88
C SER A 190 0.92 8.48 9.53
N TYR A 191 1.52 8.36 8.32
CA TYR A 191 2.37 7.24 7.94
C TYR A 191 3.51 6.96 8.94
N ILE A 192 4.02 8.00 9.61
CA ILE A 192 5.07 7.87 10.64
C ILE A 192 4.55 7.03 11.81
N TRP A 193 3.33 7.33 12.26
CA TRP A 193 2.65 6.58 13.33
C TRP A 193 2.31 5.17 12.88
N VAL A 194 1.87 4.98 11.64
CA VAL A 194 1.64 3.64 11.07
C VAL A 194 2.91 2.79 11.12
N TRP A 195 4.08 3.33 10.74
CA TRP A 195 5.33 2.57 10.79
C TRP A 195 5.76 2.24 12.22
N ALA A 196 5.67 3.20 13.14
CA ALA A 196 5.98 2.97 14.55
C ALA A 196 5.08 1.86 15.14
N LEU A 197 3.77 1.94 14.88
CA LEU A 197 2.81 0.93 15.32
C LEU A 197 3.02 -0.42 14.64
N LEU A 198 3.40 -0.48 13.37
CA LEU A 198 3.71 -1.75 12.69
C LEU A 198 4.93 -2.46 13.31
N ILE A 199 5.95 -1.72 13.74
CA ILE A 199 7.11 -2.28 14.45
C ILE A 199 6.66 -2.89 15.79
N VAL A 200 5.80 -2.20 16.54
CA VAL A 200 5.26 -2.70 17.82
C VAL A 200 4.29 -3.87 17.60
N HIS A 201 3.45 -3.81 16.57
CA HIS A 201 2.42 -4.80 16.29
C HIS A 201 3.01 -6.14 15.83
N CYS A 202 4.04 -6.10 14.98
CA CYS A 202 4.60 -7.29 14.34
C CYS A 202 6.10 -7.46 14.65
N ALA A 203 6.43 -8.52 15.38
CA ALA A 203 7.80 -8.82 15.84
C ALA A 203 8.85 -8.93 14.72
N ASN A 204 8.43 -9.26 13.50
CA ASN A 204 9.34 -9.43 12.37
C ASN A 204 9.31 -8.25 11.40
N PHE A 205 8.44 -7.25 11.58
CA PHE A 205 8.29 -6.15 10.63
C PHE A 205 9.57 -5.30 10.53
N TRP A 206 10.30 -5.12 11.63
CA TRP A 206 11.56 -4.37 11.63
C TRP A 206 12.57 -4.92 10.61
N LYS A 207 12.60 -6.23 10.35
CA LYS A 207 13.49 -6.85 9.36
C LYS A 207 13.18 -6.38 7.93
N TRP A 208 11.92 -6.12 7.64
CA TRP A 208 11.47 -5.57 6.37
C TRP A 208 11.72 -4.06 6.29
N PHE A 209 11.58 -3.37 7.42
CA PHE A 209 11.58 -1.91 7.48
C PHE A 209 12.98 -1.28 7.55
N VAL A 210 13.97 -1.90 8.21
CA VAL A 210 15.26 -1.24 8.53
C VAL A 210 15.96 -0.69 7.29
N VAL A 211 16.23 -1.51 6.27
CA VAL A 211 16.97 -1.05 5.08
C VAL A 211 16.17 0.02 4.31
N PRO A 212 14.91 -0.21 3.92
CA PRO A 212 14.13 0.79 3.20
C PRO A 212 13.87 2.06 4.02
N GLY A 213 13.71 1.94 5.34
CA GLY A 213 13.47 3.06 6.25
C GLY A 213 14.70 3.96 6.40
N VAL A 214 15.90 3.38 6.48
CA VAL A 214 17.15 4.15 6.47
C VAL A 214 17.32 4.90 5.15
N VAL A 215 17.09 4.23 4.02
CA VAL A 215 17.15 4.88 2.70
C VAL A 215 16.12 6.01 2.59
N PHE A 216 14.91 5.82 3.10
CA PHE A 216 13.89 6.87 3.15
C PHE A 216 14.34 8.07 3.96
N LEU A 217 14.91 7.85 5.14
CA LEU A 217 15.42 8.92 6.00
C LEU A 217 16.53 9.72 5.29
N ILE A 218 17.52 9.04 4.72
CA ILE A 218 18.61 9.68 3.96
C ILE A 218 18.04 10.50 2.80
N GLU A 219 17.10 9.93 2.03
CA GLU A 219 16.47 10.66 0.94
C GLU A 219 15.80 11.93 1.43
N LYS A 220 15.05 11.90 2.54
CA LYS A 220 14.39 13.10 3.09
C LYS A 220 15.39 14.15 3.55
N LEU A 221 16.46 13.75 4.24
CA LEU A 221 17.52 14.66 4.68
C LEU A 221 18.19 15.39 3.51
N VAL A 222 18.58 14.64 2.46
CA VAL A 222 19.14 15.21 1.23
C VAL A 222 18.15 16.18 0.58
N GLY A 223 16.86 15.84 0.58
CA GLY A 223 15.83 16.72 0.02
C GLY A 223 15.69 18.05 0.74
N VAL A 224 15.72 18.02 2.07
CA VAL A 224 15.63 19.23 2.89
C VAL A 224 16.89 20.08 2.72
N ALA A 225 18.07 19.46 2.62
CA ALA A 225 19.31 20.16 2.33
C ALA A 225 19.25 20.88 0.97
N VAL A 226 18.85 20.17 -0.09
CA VAL A 226 18.73 20.74 -1.44
C VAL A 226 17.68 21.85 -1.52
N SER A 227 16.53 21.71 -0.85
CA SER A 227 15.49 22.76 -0.86
C SER A 227 15.93 24.06 -0.18
N ARG A 228 16.94 24.00 0.69
CA ARG A 228 17.52 25.19 1.35
C ARG A 228 18.57 25.89 0.49
N MET A 229 19.06 25.26 -0.58
CA MET A 229 20.18 25.78 -1.40
C MET A 229 19.77 26.83 -2.45
N GLY A 230 18.49 27.06 -2.70
CA GLY A 230 18.08 28.11 -3.65
C GLY A 230 16.58 28.37 -3.66
N GLY A 231 16.19 29.62 -3.41
CA GLY A 231 14.84 30.10 -3.67
C GLY A 231 14.67 30.36 -5.17
N LEU A 232 13.64 29.75 -5.76
CA LEU A 232 13.22 30.03 -7.13
C LEU A 232 11.94 30.87 -7.06
N TYR A 233 11.86 31.93 -7.86
CA TYR A 233 10.64 32.71 -8.03
C TYR A 233 10.19 32.63 -9.49
N ILE A 234 8.87 32.64 -9.69
CA ILE A 234 8.28 32.60 -11.03
C ILE A 234 8.40 34.01 -11.62
N VAL A 235 9.11 34.14 -12.73
CA VAL A 235 9.29 35.43 -13.43
C VAL A 235 8.10 35.73 -14.35
N GLU A 236 7.61 34.72 -15.06
CA GLU A 236 6.57 34.86 -16.06
C GLU A 236 5.77 33.55 -16.17
N VAL A 237 4.44 33.66 -16.41
CA VAL A 237 3.56 32.51 -16.67
C VAL A 237 2.91 32.70 -18.03
N ASN A 238 3.34 31.93 -19.01
CA ASN A 238 2.76 31.93 -20.36
C ASN A 238 1.70 30.84 -20.49
N LEU A 239 0.45 31.24 -20.64
CA LEU A 239 -0.67 30.33 -20.91
C LEU A 239 -0.65 29.94 -22.39
N LEU A 240 0.04 28.84 -22.69
CA LEU A 240 0.05 28.27 -24.03
C LEU A 240 -1.34 27.70 -24.36
N PRO A 241 -1.86 27.91 -25.58
CA PRO A 241 -3.12 27.33 -26.00
C PRO A 241 -2.99 25.80 -26.10
N SER A 242 -3.55 25.08 -25.12
CA SER A 242 -3.82 23.64 -25.19
C SER A 242 -5.29 23.46 -25.56
N LYS A 243 -5.56 22.73 -26.66
CA LYS A 243 -6.89 22.16 -26.91
C LYS A 243 -7.28 21.17 -25.82
#